data_AF-A0A534AN81-F1
#
_entry.id   AF-A0A534AN81-F1
#
_cell.length_a   1.000
_cell.length_b   1.000
_cell.length_c   1.000
_cell.angle_alpha   90.00
_cell.angle_beta   90.00
_cell.angle_gamma   90.00
#
_symmetry.space_group_name_H-M   'P 1'
#
loop_
_entity.id
_entity.type
_entity.pdbx_description
1 polymer ?
#
loop_
_entity_poly.entity_id
_entity_poly.type
_entity_poly.pdbx_seq_one_letter_code
_entity_poly.pdbx_strand_id
1 'polypeptide(L)'
;MKHVLKNERGMALALAIVALVVVGALIAGAFFSGTQEQRVAENVRRVQASFGVAEQGVYDIIRVWPNSTQVYNVLYQYPAAPGAASQRAIPRNTAASKTGSYNGTLYKFNDQLYLIDMTAQDTMSLAGRIRGGGASQRVGLLARIRPLQINAQASLTAGGGLVAAGNASIDGNDHPPTGWVGCPPLDSAKAGIRIEDSATVSASG
;
A
#
# COMPACT_ATOMS: atom_id res chain seq x y z
N MET A 1 6.64 73.02 52.52
CA MET A 1 6.28 71.71 51.93
C MET A 1 7.43 70.75 52.21
N LYS A 2 7.21 69.74 53.05
CA LYS A 2 8.28 68.86 53.57
C LYS A 2 8.32 67.61 52.68
N HIS A 3 9.28 67.53 51.76
CA HIS A 3 9.53 66.30 50.99
C HIS A 3 10.18 65.28 51.92
N VAL A 4 9.41 64.27 52.32
CA VAL A 4 9.93 63.06 52.96
C VAL A 4 10.65 62.28 51.86
N LEU A 5 11.98 62.36 51.80
CA LEU A 5 12.79 61.44 51.02
C LEU A 5 12.68 60.06 51.67
N LYS A 6 11.73 59.25 51.19
CA LYS A 6 11.58 57.84 51.57
C LYS A 6 12.86 57.11 51.18
N ASN A 7 13.58 56.63 52.19
CA ASN A 7 14.83 55.90 52.02
C ASN A 7 14.53 54.43 51.67
N GLU A 8 14.24 54.14 50.40
CA GLU A 8 13.88 52.81 49.90
C GLU A 8 15.09 51.91 49.58
N ARG A 9 16.29 52.33 49.99
CA ARG A 9 17.57 51.66 49.65
C ARG A 9 17.64 50.19 50.10
N GLY A 10 16.90 49.79 51.12
CA GLY A 10 16.79 48.38 51.56
C GLY A 10 15.83 47.52 50.72
N MET A 11 14.74 48.10 50.17
CA MET A 11 13.77 47.36 49.35
C MET A 11 14.23 47.20 47.90
N ALA A 12 15.03 48.15 47.39
CA ALA A 12 15.54 48.12 46.02
C ALA A 12 16.40 46.86 45.74
N LEU A 13 17.25 46.45 46.68
CA LEU A 13 18.07 45.24 46.55
C LEU A 13 17.21 43.97 46.48
N ALA A 14 16.21 43.85 47.37
CA ALA A 14 15.32 42.70 47.39
C ALA A 14 14.49 42.58 46.11
N LEU A 15 13.97 43.71 45.61
CA LEU A 15 13.24 43.77 44.33
C LEU A 15 14.13 43.38 43.14
N ALA A 16 15.40 43.82 43.12
CA ALA A 16 16.34 43.47 42.06
C ALA A 16 16.65 41.96 42.02
N ILE A 17 16.80 41.32 43.19
CA ILE A 17 17.03 39.88 43.28
C ILE A 17 15.81 39.10 42.79
N VAL A 18 14.60 39.48 43.22
CA VAL A 18 13.36 38.84 42.76
C VAL A 18 13.20 39.00 41.24
N ALA A 19 13.47 40.19 40.70
CA ALA A 19 13.42 40.43 39.27
C ALA A 19 14.42 39.53 38.50
N LEU A 20 15.65 39.38 38.98
CA LEU A 20 16.64 38.48 38.39
C LEU A 20 16.19 37.02 38.38
N VAL A 21 15.59 36.54 39.47
CA VAL A 21 15.06 35.17 39.55
C VAL A 21 13.92 34.95 38.56
N VAL A 22 12.99 35.91 38.46
CA VAL A 22 11.88 35.84 37.51
C VAL A 22 12.39 35.82 36.07
N VAL A 23 13.34 36.69 35.72
CA VAL A 23 13.95 36.70 34.39
C VAL A 23 14.70 35.39 34.11
N GLY A 24 15.46 34.87 35.08
CA GLY A 24 16.14 33.59 34.97
C GLY A 24 15.17 32.42 34.74
N ALA A 25 14.05 32.40 35.47
CA ALA A 25 13.00 31.39 35.31
C ALA A 25 12.32 31.48 33.93
N LEU A 26 12.05 32.69 33.43
CA LEU A 26 11.47 32.90 32.10
C LEU A 26 12.40 32.45 30.97
N ILE A 27 13.69 32.77 31.06
CA ILE A 27 14.70 32.34 30.09
C ILE A 27 14.82 30.82 30.09
N ALA A 28 14.90 30.20 31.27
CA ALA A 28 14.94 28.75 31.40
C ALA A 28 13.68 28.10 30.83
N GLY A 29 12.50 28.67 31.07
CA GLY A 29 11.23 28.23 30.50
C GLY A 29 11.21 28.30 28.96
N ALA A 30 11.72 29.39 28.38
CA ALA A 30 11.80 29.56 26.94
C ALA A 30 12.75 28.53 26.28
N PHE A 31 13.93 28.29 26.86
CA PHE A 31 14.85 27.26 26.37
C PHE A 31 14.26 25.85 26.48
N PHE A 32 13.59 25.55 27.59
CA PHE A 32 12.92 24.26 27.76
C PHE A 32 11.83 24.05 26.70
N SER A 33 10.98 25.05 26.45
CA SER A 33 9.98 25.00 25.36
C SER A 33 10.61 24.75 24.00
N GLY A 34 11.67 25.50 23.66
CA GLY A 34 12.35 25.37 22.38
C GLY A 34 12.95 23.97 22.14
N THR A 35 13.53 23.35 23.17
CA THR A 35 14.05 21.98 23.06
C THR A 35 12.95 20.93 22.87
N GLN A 36 11.77 21.14 23.45
CA GLN A 36 10.62 20.26 23.24
C GLN A 36 10.07 20.41 21.83
N GLU A 37 9.91 21.63 21.34
CA GLU A 37 9.44 21.91 19.98
C GLU A 37 10.35 21.28 18.93
N GLN A 38 11.67 21.35 19.11
CA GLN A 38 12.61 20.72 18.19
C GLN A 38 12.45 19.20 18.13
N ARG A 39 12.24 18.55 19.28
CA ARG A 39 12.02 17.10 19.34
C ARG A 39 10.68 16.72 18.70
N VAL A 40 9.64 17.49 18.96
CA VAL A 40 8.30 17.27 18.37
C VAL A 40 8.37 17.45 16.84
N ALA A 41 8.99 18.53 16.36
CA ALA A 41 9.12 18.81 14.93
C ALA A 41 9.88 17.69 14.20
N GLU A 42 10.99 17.22 14.77
CA GLU A 42 11.77 16.13 14.18
C GLU A 42 10.99 14.81 14.18
N ASN A 43 10.23 14.52 15.24
CA ASN A 43 9.36 13.34 15.28
C ASN A 43 8.25 13.41 14.22
N VAL A 44 7.61 14.57 14.04
CA VAL A 44 6.57 14.78 13.03
C VAL A 44 7.13 14.59 11.62
N ARG A 45 8.32 15.16 11.34
CA ARG A 45 8.99 14.98 10.05
C ARG A 45 9.25 13.51 9.74
N ARG A 46 9.71 12.73 10.72
CA ARG A 46 9.97 11.29 10.56
C ARG A 46 8.71 10.49 10.36
N VAL A 47 7.64 10.81 11.09
CA VAL A 47 6.31 10.19 10.89
C VAL A 47 5.82 10.42 9.47
N GLN A 48 5.94 11.64 8.94
CA GLN A 48 5.57 11.94 7.55
C GLN A 48 6.43 11.18 6.54
N ALA A 49 7.74 11.05 6.79
CA ALA A 49 8.64 10.27 5.94
C ALA A 49 8.25 8.77 5.94
N SER A 50 8.01 8.18 7.11
CA SER A 50 7.55 6.79 7.25
C SER A 50 6.19 6.58 6.58
N PHE A 51 5.27 7.56 6.67
CA PHE A 51 3.99 7.50 5.97
C PHE A 51 4.17 7.48 4.45
N GLY A 52 5.00 8.36 3.89
CA GLY A 52 5.29 8.36 2.45
C GLY A 52 5.91 7.03 1.96
N VAL A 53 6.75 6.39 2.79
CA VAL A 53 7.29 5.06 2.49
C VAL A 53 6.23 3.97 2.57
N ALA A 54 5.29 4.05 3.53
CA ALA A 54 4.18 3.11 3.64
C ALA A 54 3.26 3.18 2.41
N GLU A 55 2.89 4.38 1.99
CA GLU A 55 2.11 4.64 0.78
C GLU A 55 2.79 4.04 -0.44
N GLN A 56 4.09 4.30 -0.62
CA GLN A 56 4.86 3.69 -1.70
C GLN A 56 4.78 2.16 -1.66
N GLY A 57 4.92 1.55 -0.48
CA GLY A 57 4.85 0.10 -0.31
C GLY A 57 3.51 -0.48 -0.76
N VAL A 58 2.40 0.19 -0.43
CA VAL A 58 1.06 -0.21 -0.89
C VAL A 58 0.96 -0.16 -2.43
N TYR A 59 1.38 0.94 -3.04
CA TYR A 59 1.29 1.09 -4.50
C TYR A 59 2.25 0.16 -5.26
N ASP A 60 3.38 -0.19 -4.68
CA ASP A 60 4.32 -1.13 -5.29
C ASP A 60 3.71 -2.54 -5.43
N ILE A 61 2.91 -2.98 -4.45
CA ILE A 61 2.17 -4.26 -4.53
C ILE A 61 1.16 -4.24 -5.66
N ILE A 62 0.41 -3.15 -5.82
CA ILE A 62 -0.57 -3.00 -6.90
C ILE A 62 0.15 -3.01 -8.26
N ARG A 63 1.29 -2.33 -8.36
CA ARG A 63 2.09 -2.24 -9.59
C ARG A 63 2.67 -3.60 -10.01
N VAL A 64 3.16 -4.40 -9.06
CA VAL A 64 3.78 -5.71 -9.32
C VAL A 64 2.75 -6.85 -9.37
N TRP A 65 1.46 -6.55 -9.15
CA TRP A 65 0.38 -7.53 -9.11
C TRP A 65 0.40 -8.56 -10.26
N PRO A 66 0.57 -8.17 -11.55
CA PRO A 66 0.56 -9.11 -12.68
C PRO A 66 1.59 -10.24 -12.53
N ASN A 67 2.76 -9.93 -12.00
CA ASN A 67 3.86 -10.90 -11.82
C ASN A 67 3.66 -11.80 -10.60
N SER A 68 2.74 -11.44 -9.71
CA SER A 68 2.46 -12.16 -8.47
C SER A 68 1.07 -12.82 -8.45
N THR A 69 0.36 -12.81 -9.59
CA THR A 69 -0.97 -13.37 -9.78
C THR A 69 -1.08 -14.81 -9.25
N GLN A 70 -0.10 -15.66 -9.58
CA GLN A 70 -0.06 -17.06 -9.13
C GLN A 70 0.06 -17.20 -7.61
N VAL A 71 0.53 -16.16 -6.91
CA VAL A 71 0.75 -16.22 -5.47
C VAL A 71 -0.35 -15.54 -4.68
N TYR A 72 -0.92 -14.44 -5.18
CA TYR A 72 -1.99 -13.72 -4.49
C TYR A 72 -3.39 -14.28 -4.81
N ASN A 73 -3.61 -14.81 -6.01
CA ASN A 73 -4.94 -15.32 -6.38
C ASN A 73 -5.22 -16.72 -5.80
N VAL A 74 -4.17 -17.52 -5.57
CA VAL A 74 -4.25 -18.87 -4.98
C VAL A 74 -4.56 -18.84 -3.47
N LEU A 75 -4.46 -17.68 -2.81
CA LEU A 75 -4.87 -17.55 -1.43
C LEU A 75 -6.35 -17.91 -1.26
N TYR A 76 -6.66 -18.47 -0.10
CA TYR A 76 -8.03 -18.75 0.31
C TYR A 76 -8.70 -17.48 0.84
N GLN A 77 -10.03 -17.46 0.83
CA GLN A 77 -10.79 -16.39 1.47
C GLN A 77 -10.52 -16.37 2.99
N TYR A 78 -10.31 -15.18 3.52
CA TYR A 78 -10.17 -14.94 4.95
C TYR A 78 -11.53 -14.96 5.65
N PRO A 79 -11.66 -15.62 6.82
CA PRO A 79 -10.67 -16.48 7.46
C PRO A 79 -10.59 -17.87 6.80
N ALA A 80 -9.38 -18.38 6.62
CA ALA A 80 -9.18 -19.71 6.04
C ALA A 80 -9.18 -20.82 7.12
N ALA A 81 -9.54 -22.03 6.70
CA ALA A 81 -9.43 -23.23 7.51
C ALA A 81 -7.95 -23.56 7.85
N PRO A 82 -7.68 -24.34 8.91
CA PRO A 82 -6.32 -24.77 9.24
C PRO A 82 -5.62 -25.44 8.05
N GLY A 83 -4.40 -25.02 7.73
CA GLY A 83 -3.63 -25.51 6.59
C GLY A 83 -3.84 -24.74 5.27
N ALA A 84 -4.82 -23.84 5.22
CA ALA A 84 -5.04 -22.94 4.09
C ALA A 84 -4.55 -21.51 4.41
N ALA A 85 -3.78 -20.91 3.51
CA ALA A 85 -3.29 -19.54 3.67
C ALA A 85 -4.29 -18.54 3.06
N SER A 86 -4.88 -17.67 3.90
CA SER A 86 -5.70 -16.52 3.47
C SER A 86 -4.96 -15.18 3.53
N GLN A 87 -3.73 -15.22 4.03
CA GLN A 87 -2.86 -14.07 4.16
C GLN A 87 -1.46 -14.41 3.65
N ARG A 88 -0.74 -13.40 3.19
CA ARG A 88 0.65 -13.53 2.76
C ARG A 88 1.49 -12.39 3.27
N ALA A 89 2.60 -12.72 3.94
CA ALA A 89 3.58 -11.74 4.37
C ALA A 89 4.29 -11.13 3.16
N ILE A 90 4.43 -9.81 3.18
CA ILE A 90 5.21 -9.03 2.23
C ILE A 90 6.61 -8.85 2.86
N PRO A 91 7.67 -9.37 2.22
CA PRO A 91 9.02 -9.25 2.74
C PRO A 91 9.43 -7.78 2.82
N ARG A 92 10.40 -7.49 3.70
CA ARG A 92 10.91 -6.13 3.85
C ARG A 92 11.61 -5.70 2.56
N ASN A 93 11.12 -4.63 1.95
CA ASN A 93 11.70 -3.99 0.79
C ASN A 93 12.10 -2.55 1.10
N THR A 94 13.14 -2.08 0.41
CA THR A 94 13.60 -0.70 0.53
C THR A 94 12.83 0.17 -0.45
N ALA A 95 12.36 1.33 0.01
CA ALA A 95 11.70 2.32 -0.83
C ALA A 95 12.61 2.73 -2.00
N ALA A 96 12.03 2.97 -3.18
CA ALA A 96 12.79 3.45 -4.34
C ALA A 96 13.46 4.81 -4.09
N SER A 97 12.86 5.65 -3.25
CA SER A 97 13.43 6.92 -2.76
C SER A 97 14.64 6.71 -1.84
N LYS A 98 14.90 5.48 -1.38
CA LYS A 98 15.90 5.12 -0.36
C LYS A 98 15.72 5.87 0.97
N THR A 99 14.52 6.37 1.25
CA THR A 99 14.19 7.11 2.48
C THR A 99 13.69 6.20 3.61
N GLY A 100 13.51 4.91 3.36
CA GLY A 100 13.07 3.95 4.36
C GLY A 100 12.84 2.56 3.78
N SER A 101 12.24 1.69 4.59
CA SER A 101 11.81 0.35 4.19
C SER A 101 10.38 0.10 4.63
N TYR A 102 9.69 -0.73 3.86
CA TYR A 102 8.33 -1.18 4.15
C TYR A 102 8.25 -2.71 4.20
N ASN A 103 7.33 -3.22 4.98
CA ASN A 103 6.94 -4.63 5.03
C ASN A 103 5.44 -4.70 5.38
N GLY A 104 4.81 -5.87 5.27
CA GLY A 104 3.38 -5.93 5.53
C GLY A 104 2.77 -7.30 5.37
N THR A 105 1.45 -7.32 5.31
CA THR A 105 0.66 -8.52 5.09
C THR A 105 -0.48 -8.19 4.12
N LEU A 106 -0.67 -9.07 3.14
CA LEU A 106 -1.80 -9.03 2.23
C LEU A 106 -2.83 -10.07 2.68
N TYR A 107 -4.10 -9.69 2.72
CA TYR A 107 -5.24 -10.55 3.04
C TYR A 107 -6.17 -10.63 1.83
N LYS A 108 -6.68 -11.83 1.54
CA LYS A 108 -7.72 -12.03 0.53
C LYS A 108 -9.07 -12.22 1.20
N PHE A 109 -10.02 -11.32 0.95
CA PHE A 109 -11.38 -11.43 1.50
C PHE A 109 -12.35 -12.14 0.55
N ASN A 110 -12.17 -11.98 -0.76
CA ASN A 110 -12.85 -12.76 -1.79
C ASN A 110 -12.01 -12.73 -3.07
N ASP A 111 -12.49 -13.30 -4.18
CA ASP A 111 -11.74 -13.35 -5.44
C ASP A 111 -11.48 -11.98 -6.09
N GLN A 112 -12.12 -10.93 -5.59
CA GLN A 112 -11.98 -9.58 -6.10
C GLN A 112 -11.41 -8.61 -5.06
N LEU A 113 -11.51 -8.88 -3.76
CA LEU A 113 -11.25 -7.94 -2.69
C LEU A 113 -10.07 -8.38 -1.83
N TYR A 114 -9.10 -7.48 -1.71
CA TYR A 114 -7.86 -7.69 -0.98
C TYR A 114 -7.61 -6.52 -0.03
N LEU A 115 -7.08 -6.82 1.15
CA LEU A 115 -6.54 -5.82 2.07
C LEU A 115 -5.02 -5.89 2.03
N ILE A 116 -4.41 -4.77 1.69
CA ILE A 116 -2.96 -4.59 1.72
C ILE A 116 -2.67 -3.79 2.98
N ASP A 117 -2.08 -4.44 3.97
CA ASP A 117 -1.67 -3.82 5.22
C ASP A 117 -0.16 -3.66 5.24
N MET A 118 0.32 -2.43 5.26
CA MET A 118 1.73 -2.08 5.12
C MET A 118 2.20 -1.29 6.31
N THR A 119 3.34 -1.68 6.86
CA THR A 119 4.08 -0.92 7.86
C THR A 119 5.40 -0.44 7.27
N ALA A 120 5.78 0.79 7.55
CA ALA A 120 7.03 1.36 7.08
C ALA A 120 7.76 2.16 8.15
N GLN A 121 9.06 2.29 7.96
CA GLN A 121 9.99 3.01 8.81
C GLN A 121 10.99 3.80 7.95
N ASP A 122 11.34 5.01 8.37
CA ASP A 122 12.41 5.80 7.76
C ASP A 122 13.79 5.18 8.03
N THR A 123 14.79 5.52 7.20
CA THR A 123 16.13 4.92 7.27
C THR A 123 16.80 5.06 8.63
N MET A 124 16.59 6.19 9.31
CA MET A 124 17.21 6.47 10.60
C MET A 124 16.57 5.68 11.74
N SER A 125 15.25 5.45 11.68
CA SER A 125 14.54 4.55 12.60
C SER A 125 14.93 3.10 12.36
N LEU A 126 15.08 2.71 11.09
CA LEU A 126 15.53 1.38 10.70
C LEU A 126 16.93 1.05 11.22
N ALA A 127 17.82 2.05 11.22
CA ALA A 127 19.19 1.93 11.71
C ALA A 127 19.30 1.83 13.25
N GLY A 128 18.20 1.94 14.00
CA GLY A 128 18.20 1.86 15.46
C GLY A 128 19.02 2.96 16.15
N ARG A 129 19.38 4.03 15.42
CA ARG A 129 20.25 5.10 15.91
C ARG A 129 19.54 6.11 16.81
N ILE A 130 18.24 5.94 17.01
CA ILE A 130 17.39 6.87 17.76
C ILE A 130 17.15 6.31 19.17
N ARG A 131 17.59 7.08 20.18
CA ARG A 131 17.25 6.79 21.58
C ARG A 131 15.78 7.13 21.82
N GLY A 132 14.96 6.13 22.13
CA GLY A 132 13.52 6.30 22.42
C GLY A 132 12.56 5.61 21.46
N GLY A 133 13.06 4.89 20.45
CA GLY A 133 12.24 4.22 19.45
C GLY A 133 12.08 5.06 18.18
N GLY A 134 12.15 4.41 17.02
CA GLY A 134 12.01 5.07 15.73
C GLY A 134 10.55 5.36 15.35
N ALA A 135 10.35 6.13 14.28
CA ALA A 135 9.05 6.39 13.68
C ALA A 135 8.63 5.22 12.77
N SER A 136 7.53 4.55 13.11
CA SER A 136 6.82 3.63 12.23
C SER A 136 5.45 4.18 11.87
N GLN A 137 4.99 3.89 10.65
CA GLN A 137 3.63 4.19 10.20
C GLN A 137 3.02 2.96 9.53
N ARG A 138 1.72 2.74 9.75
CA ARG A 138 0.97 1.62 9.19
C ARG A 138 -0.18 2.17 8.37
N VAL A 139 -0.31 1.70 7.12
CA VAL A 139 -1.33 2.09 6.15
C VAL A 139 -2.03 0.82 5.68
N GLY A 140 -3.37 0.85 5.70
CA GLY A 140 -4.20 -0.21 5.14
C GLY A 140 -4.92 0.30 3.91
N LEU A 141 -4.83 -0.44 2.80
CA LEU A 141 -5.58 -0.18 1.58
C LEU A 141 -6.45 -1.38 1.20
N LEU A 142 -7.73 -1.13 0.98
CA LEU A 142 -8.63 -2.08 0.34
C LEU A 142 -8.54 -1.93 -1.18
N ALA A 143 -8.04 -2.95 -1.84
CA ALA A 143 -7.92 -3.01 -3.29
C ALA A 143 -8.94 -4.00 -3.86
N ARG A 144 -9.57 -3.62 -4.98
CA ARG A 144 -10.49 -4.49 -5.72
C ARG A 144 -10.00 -4.75 -7.15
N ILE A 145 -9.93 -6.02 -7.53
CA ILE A 145 -9.74 -6.44 -8.91
C ILE A 145 -11.10 -6.40 -9.62
N ARG A 146 -11.16 -5.70 -10.75
CA ARG A 146 -12.31 -5.77 -11.68
C ARG A 146 -11.93 -6.70 -12.83
N PRO A 147 -12.42 -7.95 -12.84
CA PRO A 147 -12.16 -8.85 -13.96
C PRO A 147 -12.84 -8.30 -15.21
N LEU A 148 -12.14 -8.33 -16.34
CA LEU A 148 -12.74 -8.09 -17.65
C LEU A 148 -13.64 -9.29 -17.97
N GLN A 149 -14.95 -9.07 -18.06
CA GLN A 149 -15.86 -10.10 -18.54
C GLN A 149 -15.83 -10.12 -20.07
N ILE A 150 -15.01 -11.02 -20.63
CA ILE A 150 -15.05 -11.33 -22.06
C ILE A 150 -16.15 -12.38 -22.25
N ASN A 151 -17.26 -12.00 -22.89
CA ASN A 151 -18.35 -12.92 -23.20
C ASN A 151 -18.04 -13.74 -24.47
N ALA A 152 -17.12 -14.70 -24.36
CA ALA A 152 -16.84 -15.66 -25.42
C ALA A 152 -17.93 -16.75 -25.42
N GLN A 153 -18.91 -16.61 -26.31
CA GLN A 153 -20.04 -17.57 -26.46
C GLN A 153 -19.81 -18.58 -27.60
N ALA A 154 -18.63 -18.55 -28.21
CA ALA A 154 -18.19 -19.47 -29.26
C ALA A 154 -16.69 -19.73 -29.10
N SER A 155 -16.17 -20.80 -29.71
CA SER A 155 -14.73 -21.08 -29.69
C SER A 155 -13.92 -19.99 -30.39
N LEU A 156 -14.51 -19.35 -31.41
CA LEU A 156 -14.01 -18.12 -32.02
C LEU A 156 -15.11 -17.05 -32.04
N THR A 157 -14.90 -15.96 -31.31
CA THR A 157 -15.79 -14.78 -31.32
C THR A 157 -15.07 -13.61 -32.00
N ALA A 158 -15.58 -13.14 -33.12
CA ALA A 158 -15.02 -12.01 -33.87
C ALA A 158 -16.05 -10.89 -34.05
N GLY A 159 -15.61 -9.63 -33.99
CA GLY A 159 -16.45 -8.45 -34.22
C GLY A 159 -16.62 -8.09 -35.70
N GLY A 160 -16.33 -9.00 -36.63
CA GLY A 160 -16.34 -8.70 -38.06
C GLY A 160 -16.22 -9.96 -38.92
N GLY A 161 -16.09 -9.77 -40.25
CA GLY A 161 -15.95 -10.86 -41.21
C GLY A 161 -14.73 -11.74 -40.92
N LEU A 162 -14.88 -13.04 -41.12
CA LEU A 162 -13.84 -14.03 -40.82
C LEU A 162 -13.48 -14.81 -42.09
N VAL A 163 -12.18 -14.96 -42.36
CA VAL A 163 -11.68 -15.84 -43.42
C VAL A 163 -10.99 -17.04 -42.78
N ALA A 164 -11.58 -18.23 -42.90
CA ALA A 164 -10.94 -19.49 -42.52
C ALA A 164 -10.15 -20.01 -43.73
N ALA A 165 -8.82 -19.91 -43.71
CA ALA A 165 -7.96 -20.32 -44.82
C ALA A 165 -7.16 -21.61 -44.50
N GLY A 166 -6.89 -22.41 -45.53
CA GLY A 166 -6.07 -23.62 -45.44
C GLY A 166 -6.78 -24.78 -44.74
N ASN A 167 -6.04 -25.55 -43.92
CA ASN A 167 -6.52 -26.74 -43.21
C ASN A 167 -7.00 -26.47 -41.77
N ALA A 168 -7.41 -25.24 -41.46
CA ALA A 168 -7.88 -24.87 -40.14
C ALA A 168 -9.24 -25.51 -39.83
N SER A 169 -9.34 -26.24 -38.72
CA SER A 169 -10.59 -26.77 -38.17
C SER A 169 -10.99 -25.97 -36.94
N ILE A 170 -12.19 -25.41 -36.93
CA ILE A 170 -12.75 -24.69 -35.79
C ILE A 170 -13.90 -25.53 -35.24
N ASP A 171 -13.66 -26.16 -34.09
CA ASP A 171 -14.66 -26.91 -33.35
C ASP A 171 -15.15 -26.07 -32.16
N GLY A 172 -16.44 -26.17 -31.83
CA GLY A 172 -17.05 -25.58 -30.64
C GLY A 172 -17.01 -26.48 -29.41
N ASN A 173 -16.48 -27.70 -29.56
CA ASN A 173 -16.24 -28.62 -28.45
C ASN A 173 -14.94 -28.28 -27.72
N ASP A 174 -14.98 -28.40 -26.39
CA ASP A 174 -13.79 -28.33 -25.55
C ASP A 174 -13.04 -29.67 -25.64
N HIS A 175 -11.73 -29.64 -25.80
CA HIS A 175 -10.88 -30.82 -25.87
C HIS A 175 -9.62 -30.59 -25.02
N PRO A 176 -9.22 -31.54 -24.16
CA PRO A 176 -7.97 -31.40 -23.44
C PRO A 176 -6.82 -31.44 -24.44
N PRO A 177 -5.88 -30.46 -24.39
CA PRO A 177 -4.72 -30.49 -25.27
C PRO A 177 -3.93 -31.79 -25.08
N THR A 178 -3.44 -32.36 -26.19
CA THR A 178 -2.71 -33.63 -26.16
C THR A 178 -1.50 -33.52 -25.22
N GLY A 179 -1.41 -34.43 -24.24
CA GLY A 179 -0.32 -34.46 -23.25
C GLY A 179 -0.58 -33.68 -21.96
N TRP A 180 -1.72 -33.00 -21.83
CA TRP A 180 -2.10 -32.32 -20.58
C TRP A 180 -2.89 -33.26 -19.67
N VAL A 181 -2.37 -33.49 -18.46
CA VAL A 181 -3.05 -34.26 -17.40
C VAL A 181 -3.67 -33.31 -16.38
N GLY A 182 -4.87 -33.62 -15.90
CA GLY A 182 -5.55 -32.86 -14.83
C GLY A 182 -6.34 -31.63 -15.29
N CYS A 183 -6.80 -31.59 -16.55
CA CYS A 183 -7.74 -30.55 -16.97
C CYS A 183 -9.08 -30.71 -16.21
N PRO A 184 -9.76 -29.59 -15.85
CA PRO A 184 -11.13 -29.63 -15.36
C PRO A 184 -12.08 -30.34 -16.34
N PRO A 185 -13.28 -30.76 -15.88
CA PRO A 185 -14.29 -31.32 -16.77
C PRO A 185 -14.55 -30.41 -17.96
N LEU A 186 -14.71 -31.00 -19.14
CA LEU A 186 -14.99 -30.28 -20.38
C LEU A 186 -16.32 -29.51 -20.24
N ASP A 187 -16.33 -28.26 -20.71
CA ASP A 187 -17.55 -27.46 -20.75
C ASP A 187 -18.53 -27.98 -21.82
N SER A 188 -19.77 -27.53 -21.76
CA SER A 188 -20.79 -27.77 -22.79
C SER A 188 -20.33 -27.27 -24.17
N ALA A 189 -20.72 -28.00 -25.23
CA ALA A 189 -20.45 -27.61 -26.61
C ALA A 189 -21.05 -26.22 -26.91
N LYS A 190 -20.21 -25.32 -27.44
CA LYS A 190 -20.61 -23.97 -27.88
C LYS A 190 -20.61 -23.89 -29.40
N ALA A 191 -21.06 -22.77 -29.96
CA ALA A 191 -20.89 -22.52 -31.39
C ALA A 191 -19.39 -22.48 -31.74
N GLY A 192 -19.01 -22.97 -32.92
CA GLY A 192 -17.63 -22.86 -33.39
C GLY A 192 -17.23 -21.42 -33.68
N ILE A 193 -18.09 -20.69 -34.41
CA ILE A 193 -17.82 -19.30 -34.80
C ILE A 193 -19.01 -18.43 -34.42
N ARG A 194 -18.73 -17.29 -33.79
CA ARG A 194 -19.67 -16.18 -33.60
C ARG A 194 -19.09 -14.93 -34.24
N ILE A 195 -19.83 -14.37 -35.19
CA ILE A 195 -19.52 -13.09 -35.83
C ILE A 195 -20.69 -12.12 -35.63
N GLU A 196 -20.50 -10.84 -35.96
CA GLU A 196 -21.60 -9.88 -36.03
C GLU A 196 -22.61 -10.26 -37.13
N ASP A 197 -23.89 -9.92 -36.93
CA ASP A 197 -24.97 -10.30 -37.86
C ASP A 197 -24.78 -9.77 -39.30
N SER A 198 -23.98 -8.71 -39.46
CA SER A 198 -23.67 -8.11 -40.77
C SER A 198 -22.42 -8.68 -41.45
N ALA A 199 -21.69 -9.56 -40.76
CA ALA A 199 -20.44 -10.13 -41.23
C ALA A 199 -20.65 -11.50 -41.90
N THR A 200 -19.67 -11.92 -42.70
CA THR A 200 -19.68 -13.23 -43.37
C THR A 200 -18.47 -14.05 -42.97
N VAL A 201 -18.65 -15.37 -42.82
CA VAL A 201 -17.54 -16.33 -42.76
C VAL A 201 -17.26 -16.83 -44.18
N SER A 202 -16.05 -16.64 -44.69
CA SER A 202 -15.61 -17.24 -45.94
C SER A 202 -14.52 -18.29 -45.68
N ALA A 203 -14.61 -19.45 -46.31
CA ALA A 203 -13.57 -20.46 -46.26
C ALA A 203 -12.78 -20.46 -47.57
N SER A 204 -11.45 -20.43 -47.50
CA SER A 204 -10.55 -20.60 -48.66
C SER A 204 -9.65 -21.80 -48.42
N GLY A 205 -10.04 -22.96 -48.95
CA GLY A 205 -9.27 -24.20 -48.91
C GLY A 205 -8.20 -24.25 -49.97
#